data_AF-A0A137QCD2-F1
#
_entry.id   AF-A0A137QCD2-F1
#
_cell.length_a   1.000
_cell.length_b   1.000
_cell.length_c   1.000
_cell.angle_alpha   90.00
_cell.angle_beta   90.00
_cell.angle_gamma   90.00
#
_symmetry.space_group_name_H-M   'P 1'
#
loop_
_entity.id
_entity.type
_entity.pdbx_description
1 polymer ?
#
loop_
_entity_poly.entity_id
_entity_poly.type
_entity_poly.pdbx_seq_one_letter_code
_entity_poly.pdbx_strand_id
1 'polypeptide(L)'
;MNHLQSRLTTLSEHQLRSMVLRLAAQDPYFCDVFAMELEEASDMCFSDVESVSPLTPILPQEEVKQTSCCRTTRPRTLSNTRVHFPPPREDTSDSDTDQEDYTYHPGRLEAEEYEFLTVTQEGHTHRQVQTVLMWSCCEGDDTSPGCKSAPAHTVWSGQLRSRRHHIHHKSEKQALSRTWRA
;
A
#
# COMPACT_ATOMS: atom_id res chain seq x y z
N MET A 1 1.57 23.54 33.30
CA MET A 1 1.70 23.57 31.82
C MET A 1 3.16 23.35 31.46
N ASN A 2 3.44 22.50 30.48
CA ASN A 2 4.79 22.10 30.14
C ASN A 2 5.57 23.28 29.53
N HIS A 3 6.74 23.59 30.09
CA HIS A 3 7.64 24.67 29.62
C HIS A 3 8.02 24.52 28.13
N LEU A 4 7.90 23.31 27.57
CA LEU A 4 8.08 23.04 26.15
C LEU A 4 6.96 23.65 25.30
N GLN A 5 5.70 23.51 25.72
CA GLN A 5 4.55 23.99 24.96
C GLN A 5 4.57 25.51 24.85
N SER A 6 4.92 26.23 25.93
CA SER A 6 5.06 27.70 25.87
C SER A 6 6.20 28.16 24.97
N ARG A 7 7.27 27.36 24.85
CA ARG A 7 8.36 27.66 23.90
C ARG A 7 7.96 27.35 22.46
N LEU A 8 7.13 26.35 22.22
CA LEU A 8 6.64 26.03 20.88
C LEU A 8 5.64 27.09 20.39
N THR A 9 4.77 27.62 21.25
CA THR A 9 3.79 28.64 20.87
C THR A 9 4.40 30.02 20.60
N THR A 10 5.63 30.26 21.06
CA THR A 10 6.36 31.52 20.81
C THR A 10 7.18 31.51 19.53
N LEU A 11 7.31 30.35 18.86
CA LEU A 11 8.00 30.25 17.58
C LEU A 11 7.12 30.73 16.43
N SER A 12 7.74 31.42 15.47
CA SER A 12 7.09 31.70 14.19
C SER A 12 6.89 30.41 13.38
N GLU A 13 5.88 30.40 12.52
CA GLU A 13 5.59 29.26 11.65
C GLU A 13 6.80 28.83 10.82
N HIS A 14 7.57 29.79 10.29
CA HIS A 14 8.79 29.52 9.54
C HIS A 14 9.84 28.76 10.38
N GLN A 15 10.02 29.15 11.64
CA GLN A 15 10.96 28.47 12.55
C GLN A 15 10.49 27.05 12.89
N LEU A 16 9.18 26.87 13.09
CA LEU A 16 8.60 25.55 13.33
C LEU A 16 8.81 24.63 12.13
N ARG A 17 8.50 25.09 10.91
CA ARG A 17 8.75 24.34 9.66
C ARG A 17 10.23 23.98 9.50
N SER A 18 11.14 24.92 9.75
CA SER A 18 12.58 24.67 9.70
C SER A 18 13.06 23.65 10.74
N MET A 19 12.46 23.62 11.93
CA MET A 19 12.74 22.59 12.93
C MET A 19 12.26 21.22 12.49
N VAL A 20 11.00 21.10 12.03
CA VAL A 20 10.41 19.85 11.54
C VAL A 20 11.24 19.28 10.39
N LEU A 21 11.62 20.10 9.41
CA LEU A 21 12.45 19.65 8.28
C LEU A 21 13.84 19.17 8.72
N ARG A 22 14.45 19.81 9.73
CA ARG A 22 15.74 19.34 10.26
C ARG A 22 15.60 18.01 11.00
N LEU A 23 14.51 17.81 11.73
CA LEU A 23 14.23 16.55 12.42
C LEU A 23 14.00 15.42 11.40
N ALA A 24 13.17 15.67 10.38
CA ALA A 24 12.96 14.76 9.26
C ALA A 24 14.26 14.39 8.52
N ALA A 25 15.18 15.35 8.36
CA ALA A 25 16.46 15.09 7.71
C ALA A 25 17.44 14.27 8.57
N GLN A 26 17.32 14.36 9.90
CA GLN A 26 18.17 13.61 10.84
C GLN A 26 17.64 12.22 11.13
N ASP A 27 16.31 12.07 11.13
CA ASP A 27 15.63 10.82 11.45
C ASP A 27 14.58 10.52 10.37
N PRO A 28 14.83 9.55 9.47
CA PRO A 28 13.88 9.21 8.41
C PRO A 28 12.56 8.65 8.97
N TYR A 29 12.58 8.04 10.16
CA TYR A 29 11.38 7.50 10.81
C TYR A 29 10.45 8.60 11.34
N PHE A 30 10.99 9.80 11.56
CA PHE A 30 10.21 10.95 12.00
C PHE A 30 9.15 11.33 10.96
N CYS A 31 9.45 11.18 9.66
CA CYS A 31 8.48 11.42 8.59
C CYS A 31 7.31 10.44 8.64
N ASP A 32 7.60 9.16 8.86
CA ASP A 32 6.59 8.10 8.86
C ASP A 32 5.63 8.25 10.06
N VAL A 33 6.17 8.50 11.25
CA VAL A 33 5.36 8.77 12.46
C VAL A 33 4.51 10.03 12.28
N PHE A 34 5.07 11.09 11.69
CA PHE A 34 4.34 12.33 11.45
C PHE A 34 3.22 12.16 10.42
N ALA A 35 3.43 11.31 9.40
CA ALA A 35 2.39 10.98 8.42
C ALA A 35 1.25 10.19 9.06
N MET A 36 1.54 9.16 9.86
CA MET A 36 0.53 8.37 10.57
C MET A 36 -0.35 9.24 11.49
N GLU A 37 0.27 10.13 12.27
CA GLU A 37 -0.45 11.01 13.19
C GLU A 37 -1.36 12.01 12.45
N LEU A 38 -0.92 12.50 11.28
CA LEU A 38 -1.73 13.40 10.45
C LEU A 38 -2.92 12.70 9.80
N GLU A 39 -2.78 11.42 9.42
CA GLU A 39 -3.87 10.60 8.90
C GLU A 39 -4.92 10.33 10.00
N GLU A 40 -4.50 9.99 11.22
CA GLU A 40 -5.39 9.79 12.36
C GLU A 40 -6.13 11.08 12.75
N ALA A 41 -5.45 12.23 12.71
CA ALA A 41 -6.08 13.53 12.97
C ALA A 41 -7.09 13.94 11.88
N SER A 42 -6.90 13.47 10.64
CA SER A 42 -7.81 13.72 9.52
C SER A 42 -9.13 12.95 9.67
N ASP A 43 -9.10 11.73 10.23
CA ASP A 43 -10.30 10.92 10.45
C ASP A 43 -11.20 11.45 11.58
N MET A 44 -10.66 12.30 12.45
CA MET A 44 -11.36 12.82 13.63
C MET A 44 -12.17 14.10 13.37
N CYS A 45 -12.11 14.72 12.18
CA CYS A 45 -12.82 15.97 11.90
C CYS A 45 -13.17 16.16 10.42
N PHE A 46 -14.42 15.87 10.02
CA PHE A 46 -15.30 16.74 9.18
C PHE A 46 -16.65 16.05 8.89
N SER A 47 -17.37 15.61 9.93
CA SER A 47 -18.71 15.02 9.78
C SER A 47 -19.85 15.93 10.24
N ASP A 48 -19.62 17.23 10.48
CA ASP A 48 -20.73 18.10 10.91
C ASP A 48 -20.50 19.60 10.66
N VAL A 49 -20.35 19.96 9.38
CA VAL A 49 -20.78 21.29 8.94
C VAL A 49 -21.69 21.06 7.74
N GLU A 50 -22.98 21.32 7.96
CA GLU A 50 -24.00 21.51 6.94
C GLU A 50 -23.49 22.53 5.91
N SER A 51 -22.80 22.04 4.88
CA SER A 51 -22.64 22.79 3.64
C SER A 51 -23.97 22.75 2.92
N VAL A 52 -24.88 23.64 3.33
CA VAL A 52 -26.08 24.01 2.58
C VAL A 52 -25.62 24.62 1.25
N SER A 53 -25.42 23.77 0.25
CA SER A 53 -25.28 24.20 -1.14
C SER A 53 -26.64 24.15 -1.84
N PRO A 54 -26.94 25.16 -2.67
CA PRO A 54 -28.29 25.49 -3.08
C PRO A 54 -28.86 24.52 -4.11
N LEU A 55 -30.15 24.24 -3.95
CA LEU A 55 -31.09 23.62 -4.90
C LEU A 55 -30.67 23.70 -6.38
N THR A 56 -30.17 22.59 -6.92
CA THR A 56 -30.21 22.31 -8.36
C THR A 56 -31.47 21.52 -8.71
N PRO A 57 -32.19 21.88 -9.79
CA PRO A 57 -33.47 21.29 -10.13
C PRO A 57 -33.33 19.87 -10.67
N ILE A 58 -34.22 19.01 -10.18
CA ILE A 58 -34.43 17.61 -10.50
C ILE A 58 -34.85 17.48 -11.97
N LEU A 59 -34.07 16.76 -12.78
CA LEU A 59 -34.49 16.22 -14.08
C LEU A 59 -34.92 14.75 -13.93
N PRO A 60 -35.98 14.32 -14.63
CA PRO A 60 -36.58 13.00 -14.44
C PRO A 60 -35.70 11.87 -14.98
N GLN A 61 -35.70 10.78 -14.21
CA GLN A 61 -35.02 9.51 -14.48
C GLN A 61 -35.56 8.85 -15.76
N GLU A 62 -34.66 8.50 -16.68
CA GLU A 62 -34.91 7.44 -17.67
C GLU A 62 -34.33 6.12 -17.15
N GLU A 63 -35.18 5.10 -17.09
CA GLU A 63 -34.83 3.72 -16.75
C GLU A 63 -33.91 3.12 -17.83
N VAL A 64 -32.61 3.10 -17.58
CA VAL A 64 -31.66 2.42 -18.45
C VAL A 64 -31.55 0.94 -18.05
N LYS A 65 -32.12 0.08 -18.90
CA LYS A 65 -31.97 -1.38 -18.89
C LYS A 65 -30.52 -1.79 -18.67
N GLN A 66 -30.28 -2.48 -17.55
CA GLN A 66 -29.03 -3.20 -17.27
C GLN A 66 -28.76 -4.23 -18.37
N THR A 67 -27.80 -3.94 -19.23
CA THR A 67 -27.17 -4.94 -20.09
C THR A 67 -25.88 -5.38 -19.43
N SER A 68 -25.78 -6.68 -19.15
CA SER A 68 -24.61 -7.34 -18.59
C SER A 68 -23.45 -7.22 -19.59
N CYS A 69 -22.56 -6.27 -19.36
CA CYS A 69 -21.32 -6.15 -20.10
C CYS A 69 -20.19 -6.73 -19.24
N CYS A 70 -19.71 -7.91 -19.61
CA CYS A 70 -18.47 -8.50 -19.14
C CYS A 70 -17.32 -7.52 -19.37
N ARG A 71 -17.01 -6.70 -18.37
CA ARG A 71 -15.79 -5.88 -18.36
C ARG A 71 -14.65 -6.73 -17.84
N THR A 72 -13.83 -7.18 -18.76
CA THR A 72 -12.47 -7.63 -18.50
C THR A 72 -11.66 -6.41 -18.04
N THR A 73 -11.66 -6.16 -16.74
CA THR A 73 -10.80 -5.16 -16.11
C THR A 73 -9.37 -5.68 -16.22
N ARG A 74 -8.64 -5.18 -17.23
CA ARG A 74 -7.19 -5.38 -17.32
C ARG A 74 -6.57 -4.93 -15.99
N PRO A 75 -5.69 -5.73 -15.38
CA PRO A 75 -4.98 -5.30 -14.19
C PRO A 75 -4.14 -4.08 -14.55
N ARG A 76 -4.45 -2.94 -13.93
CA ARG A 76 -3.58 -1.77 -13.93
C ARG A 76 -2.37 -2.19 -13.09
N THR A 77 -1.27 -2.50 -13.75
CA THR A 77 0.01 -2.76 -13.11
C THR A 77 0.40 -1.50 -12.35
N LEU A 78 0.14 -1.46 -11.05
CA LEU A 78 0.76 -0.49 -10.15
C LEU A 78 2.23 -0.87 -10.06
N SER A 79 3.01 -0.09 -10.80
CA SER A 79 4.44 -0.13 -10.88
C SER A 79 5.06 0.09 -9.49
N ASN A 80 5.78 -0.91 -8.99
CA ASN A 80 6.97 -0.78 -8.13
C ASN A 80 6.96 0.38 -7.11
N THR A 81 6.08 0.35 -6.12
CA THR A 81 6.40 0.94 -4.81
C THR A 81 7.37 -0.01 -4.12
N ARG A 82 8.68 0.28 -4.21
CA ARG A 82 9.69 -0.40 -3.40
C ARG A 82 9.45 0.00 -1.95
N VAL A 83 8.82 -0.90 -1.20
CA VAL A 83 8.73 -0.80 0.26
C VAL A 83 10.16 -0.88 0.80
N HIS A 84 10.70 0.24 1.24
CA HIS A 84 12.00 0.30 1.90
C HIS A 84 11.81 -0.25 3.31
N PHE A 85 12.21 -1.52 3.52
CA PHE A 85 12.30 -2.07 4.86
C PHE A 85 13.41 -1.33 5.64
N PRO A 86 13.13 -0.81 6.84
CA PRO A 86 14.18 -0.25 7.67
C PRO A 86 15.21 -1.32 8.07
N PRO A 87 16.51 -0.99 8.15
CA PRO A 87 17.51 -1.90 8.68
C PRO A 87 17.24 -2.19 10.17
N PRO A 88 17.44 -3.43 10.65
CA PRO A 88 17.27 -3.77 12.07
C PRO A 88 18.25 -2.94 12.90
N ARG A 89 17.74 -2.28 13.95
CA ARG A 89 18.58 -1.59 14.93
C ARG A 89 19.19 -2.64 15.86
N GLU A 90 20.51 -2.75 15.85
CA GLU A 90 21.28 -3.60 16.76
C GLU A 90 21.29 -2.96 18.16
N ASP A 91 20.20 -3.12 18.92
CA ASP A 91 20.21 -2.79 20.34
C ASP A 91 20.79 -3.97 21.13
N THR A 92 22.01 -3.77 21.62
CA THR A 92 22.71 -4.63 22.57
C THR A 92 21.91 -4.77 23.87
N SER A 93 21.23 -5.90 24.03
CA SER A 93 20.66 -6.37 25.30
C SER A 93 20.78 -7.89 25.35
N ASP A 94 21.68 -8.36 26.21
CA ASP A 94 22.02 -9.76 26.42
C ASP A 94 20.80 -10.64 26.81
N SER A 95 20.71 -11.79 26.14
CA SER A 95 20.12 -13.06 26.60
C SER A 95 18.59 -13.17 26.73
N ASP A 96 17.93 -13.37 25.60
CA ASP A 96 17.36 -14.68 25.24
C ASP A 96 17.45 -14.78 23.72
N THR A 97 17.79 -15.94 23.17
CA THR A 97 17.80 -16.15 21.72
C THR A 97 16.37 -16.17 21.20
N ASP A 98 15.72 -15.01 21.18
CA ASP A 98 14.52 -14.75 20.40
C ASP A 98 14.91 -14.90 18.94
N GLN A 99 14.72 -16.11 18.46
CA GLN A 99 14.73 -16.41 17.05
C GLN A 99 13.59 -15.61 16.44
N GLU A 100 13.89 -14.40 15.98
CA GLU A 100 12.96 -13.54 15.26
C GLU A 100 12.52 -14.27 13.99
N ASP A 101 11.39 -14.96 14.08
CA ASP A 101 10.77 -15.59 12.93
C ASP A 101 10.23 -14.48 12.02
N TYR A 102 10.87 -14.29 10.88
CA TYR A 102 10.45 -13.33 9.88
C TYR A 102 9.11 -13.77 9.29
N THR A 103 8.07 -12.98 9.52
CA THR A 103 6.75 -13.22 8.91
C THR A 103 6.59 -12.41 7.63
N TYR A 104 6.07 -13.03 6.58
CA TYR A 104 5.82 -12.39 5.29
C TYR A 104 4.61 -13.00 4.58
N HIS A 105 4.06 -12.25 3.62
CA HIS A 105 3.04 -12.73 2.71
C HIS A 105 3.70 -13.17 1.39
N PRO A 106 3.62 -14.45 1.00
CA PRO A 106 4.15 -14.91 -0.29
C PRO A 106 3.25 -14.51 -1.48
N GLY A 107 2.03 -14.03 -1.20
CA GLY A 107 1.10 -13.52 -2.20
C GLY A 107 1.40 -12.08 -2.61
N ARG A 108 0.51 -11.53 -3.43
CA ARG A 108 0.50 -10.09 -3.75
C ARG A 108 -0.76 -9.47 -3.17
N LEU A 109 -0.72 -8.17 -2.92
CA LEU A 109 -1.90 -7.41 -2.54
C LEU A 109 -2.80 -7.20 -3.77
N GLU A 110 -4.05 -7.65 -3.69
CA GLU A 110 -5.06 -7.54 -4.74
C GLU A 110 -6.21 -6.65 -4.27
N ALA A 111 -6.81 -5.92 -5.21
CA ALA A 111 -7.95 -5.06 -4.94
C ALA A 111 -9.24 -5.77 -5.35
N GLU A 112 -10.15 -5.96 -4.40
CA GLU A 112 -11.48 -6.52 -4.64
C GLU A 112 -12.54 -5.43 -4.42
N GLU A 113 -13.49 -5.32 -5.36
CA GLU A 113 -14.59 -4.36 -5.29
C GLU A 113 -15.81 -5.05 -4.68
N TYR A 114 -16.25 -4.54 -3.53
CA TYR A 114 -17.43 -5.00 -2.82
C TYR A 114 -18.56 -3.99 -2.97
N GLU A 115 -19.76 -4.48 -3.20
CA GLU A 115 -20.94 -3.65 -3.36
C GLU A 115 -21.86 -3.81 -2.14
N PHE A 116 -22.08 -2.70 -1.45
CA PHE A 116 -22.93 -2.63 -0.28
C PHE A 116 -24.21 -1.88 -0.63
N LEU A 117 -25.35 -2.45 -0.23
CA LEU A 117 -26.64 -1.77 -0.27
C LEU A 117 -26.90 -1.18 1.10
N THR A 118 -26.82 0.14 1.22
CA THR A 118 -27.20 0.84 2.44
C THR A 118 -28.65 1.32 2.32
N VAL A 119 -29.44 1.06 3.35
CA VAL A 119 -30.83 1.52 3.43
C VAL A 119 -30.84 2.72 4.37
N THR A 120 -31.26 3.88 3.87
CA THR A 120 -31.42 5.08 4.71
C THR A 120 -32.67 4.96 5.58
N GLN A 121 -32.78 5.80 6.62
CA GLN A 121 -33.96 5.77 7.52
C GLN A 121 -35.27 6.08 6.79
N GLU A 122 -35.19 6.79 5.66
CA GLU A 122 -36.30 7.13 4.77
C GLU A 122 -36.68 5.98 3.81
N GLY A 123 -35.99 4.83 3.90
CA GLY A 123 -36.23 3.66 3.06
C GLY A 123 -35.60 3.71 1.67
N HIS A 124 -34.77 4.70 1.38
CA HIS A 124 -34.04 4.75 0.11
C HIS A 124 -32.87 3.78 0.16
N THR A 125 -32.65 3.05 -0.95
CA THR A 125 -31.50 2.16 -1.11
C THR A 125 -30.41 2.90 -1.87
N HIS A 126 -29.21 2.97 -1.30
CA HIS A 126 -28.03 3.50 -1.95
C HIS A 126 -27.02 2.37 -2.18
N ARG A 127 -26.44 2.32 -3.39
CA ARG A 127 -25.39 1.36 -3.75
C ARG A 127 -24.04 2.02 -3.53
N GLN A 128 -23.29 1.53 -2.57
CA GLN A 128 -21.93 1.97 -2.27
C GLN A 128 -20.95 0.90 -2.74
N VAL A 129 -20.03 1.25 -3.63
CA VAL A 129 -18.92 0.37 -4.03
C VAL A 129 -17.70 0.73 -3.20
N GLN A 130 -17.12 -0.24 -2.50
CA GLN A 130 -15.89 -0.07 -1.73
C GLN A 130 -14.83 -1.02 -2.28
N THR A 131 -13.62 -0.49 -2.48
CA THR A 131 -12.47 -1.30 -2.84
C THR A 131 -11.73 -1.71 -1.57
N VAL A 132 -11.54 -3.02 -1.39
CA VAL A 132 -10.80 -3.60 -0.26
C VAL A 132 -9.51 -4.21 -0.80
N LEU A 133 -8.40 -3.99 -0.09
CA LEU A 133 -7.09 -4.57 -0.42
C LEU A 133 -6.88 -5.82 0.43
N MET A 134 -6.60 -6.96 -0.21
CA MET A 134 -6.40 -8.24 0.47
C MET A 134 -5.21 -8.99 -0.13
N TRP A 135 -4.48 -9.73 0.70
CA TRP A 135 -3.37 -10.57 0.23
C TRP A 135 -3.88 -11.82 -0.50
N SER A 136 -3.35 -12.12 -1.68
CA SER A 136 -3.76 -13.31 -2.43
C SER A 136 -3.43 -14.66 -1.74
N CYS A 137 -2.65 -14.64 -0.66
CA CYS A 137 -2.25 -15.83 0.11
C CYS A 137 -3.09 -16.07 1.36
N CYS A 138 -3.89 -15.10 1.82
CA CYS A 138 -4.69 -15.17 3.05
C CYS A 138 -5.69 -14.01 3.10
N GLU A 139 -6.73 -14.09 3.93
CA GLU A 139 -7.74 -13.01 4.08
C GLU A 139 -7.25 -11.77 4.86
N GLY A 140 -5.93 -11.58 4.98
CA GLY A 140 -5.35 -10.39 5.62
C GLY A 140 -5.37 -9.18 4.69
N ASP A 141 -5.52 -8.00 5.29
CA ASP A 141 -5.40 -6.69 4.64
C ASP A 141 -3.93 -6.25 4.50
N ASP A 142 -3.72 -5.04 3.98
CA ASP A 142 -2.39 -4.46 3.76
C ASP A 142 -1.60 -4.19 5.06
N THR A 143 -2.30 -4.06 6.19
CA THR A 143 -1.71 -3.88 7.52
C THR A 143 -1.50 -5.19 8.29
N SER A 144 -2.03 -6.31 7.77
CA SER A 144 -2.01 -7.59 8.46
C SER A 144 -0.60 -8.20 8.51
N PRO A 145 -0.19 -8.81 9.63
CA PRO A 145 1.10 -9.49 9.74
C PRO A 145 1.21 -10.64 8.73
N GLY A 146 2.44 -10.97 8.33
CA GLY A 146 2.71 -12.00 7.33
C GLY A 146 2.12 -13.37 7.69
N CYS A 147 1.50 -14.06 6.73
CA CYS A 147 0.86 -15.37 6.98
C CYS A 147 1.82 -16.57 6.89
N LYS A 148 3.10 -16.34 6.56
CA LYS A 148 4.16 -17.36 6.57
C LYS A 148 5.35 -16.89 7.38
N SER A 149 5.90 -17.80 8.19
CA SER A 149 7.16 -17.58 8.90
C SER A 149 8.31 -18.26 8.16
N ALA A 150 9.44 -17.55 7.98
CA ALA A 150 10.70 -18.15 7.57
C ALA A 150 11.63 -18.25 8.79
N PRO A 151 12.25 -19.43 9.03
CA PRO A 151 13.26 -19.55 10.06
C PRO A 151 14.48 -18.70 9.67
N ALA A 152 14.88 -17.79 10.57
CA ALA A 152 15.98 -16.84 10.36
C ALA A 152 17.32 -17.50 9.95
N HIS A 153 17.48 -18.80 10.22
CA HIS A 153 18.77 -19.49 10.12
C HIS A 153 19.11 -20.10 8.76
N THR A 154 18.21 -20.04 7.78
CA THR A 154 18.43 -20.76 6.50
C THR A 154 19.10 -19.95 5.40
N VAL A 155 19.38 -18.66 5.62
CA VAL A 155 19.75 -17.75 4.53
C VAL A 155 21.24 -17.72 4.19
N TRP A 156 22.17 -18.21 5.01
CA TRP A 156 23.61 -17.93 4.76
C TRP A 156 24.66 -19.05 4.91
N SER A 157 24.28 -20.33 4.96
CA SER A 157 25.27 -21.43 4.91
C SER A 157 25.18 -22.28 3.64
N GLY A 158 24.50 -21.77 2.61
CA GLY A 158 24.31 -22.42 1.32
C GLY A 158 25.22 -21.85 0.22
N GLN A 159 26.52 -22.07 0.36
CA GLN A 159 27.39 -22.45 -0.74
C GLN A 159 27.20 -21.69 -2.07
N LEU A 160 27.97 -20.62 -2.23
CA LEU A 160 28.33 -20.00 -3.50
C LEU A 160 29.06 -21.03 -4.41
N ARG A 161 28.39 -22.12 -4.80
CA ARG A 161 28.81 -22.90 -5.96
C ARG A 161 28.54 -22.01 -7.15
N SER A 162 29.60 -21.29 -7.50
CA SER A 162 29.84 -20.66 -8.79
C SER A 162 29.42 -21.61 -9.91
N ARG A 163 28.13 -21.65 -10.22
CA ARG A 163 27.64 -22.15 -11.50
C ARG A 163 28.00 -21.06 -12.49
N ARG A 164 29.26 -21.10 -12.95
CA ARG A 164 29.62 -20.59 -14.27
C ARG A 164 28.72 -21.32 -15.25
N HIS A 165 27.59 -20.69 -15.56
CA HIS A 165 26.84 -21.02 -16.76
C HIS A 165 27.78 -20.70 -17.92
N HIS A 166 28.41 -21.75 -18.43
CA HIS A 166 29.08 -21.73 -19.71
C HIS A 166 27.98 -21.49 -20.74
N ILE A 167 27.78 -20.21 -21.09
CA ILE A 167 26.88 -19.81 -22.18
C ILE A 167 27.53 -20.36 -23.44
N HIS A 168 27.13 -21.57 -23.83
CA HIS A 168 27.39 -22.09 -25.16
C HIS A 168 26.57 -21.24 -26.13
N HIS A 169 27.23 -20.23 -26.67
CA HIS A 169 26.81 -19.43 -27.81
C HIS A 169 26.67 -20.38 -29.01
N LYS A 170 25.51 -21.06 -29.14
CA LYS A 170 25.18 -21.82 -30.35
C LYS A 170 24.95 -20.80 -31.45
N SER A 171 25.93 -20.73 -32.35
CA SER A 171 25.88 -19.96 -33.58
C SER A 171 24.64 -20.31 -34.38
N GLU A 172 23.84 -19.28 -34.62
CA GLU A 172 22.76 -19.22 -35.59
C GLU A 172 23.35 -19.42 -36.99
N LYS A 173 23.22 -20.63 -37.54
CA LYS A 173 23.48 -20.93 -38.94
C LYS A 173 22.15 -21.29 -39.62
N GLN A 174 21.69 -20.34 -40.43
CA GLN A 174 21.09 -20.51 -41.76
C GLN A 174 20.13 -21.68 -42.02
N ALA A 175 18.89 -21.31 -42.38
CA ALA A 175 18.14 -21.86 -43.52
C ALA A 175 16.94 -20.92 -43.76
N LEU A 176 17.06 -19.88 -44.59
CA LEU A 176 16.81 -19.90 -46.04
C LEU A 176 15.79 -20.97 -46.49
N SER A 177 14.77 -20.46 -47.19
CA SER A 177 13.91 -21.12 -48.19
C SER A 177 12.55 -21.61 -47.68
N ARG A 178 11.47 -20.94 -48.12
CA ARG A 178 10.38 -21.49 -48.96
C ARG A 178 9.14 -20.59 -48.85
N THR A 179 8.97 -19.68 -49.81
CA THR A 179 8.17 -19.80 -51.05
C THR A 179 6.73 -19.33 -50.88
N TRP A 180 6.47 -18.22 -51.54
CA TRP A 180 5.21 -17.67 -52.00
C TRP A 180 4.24 -18.73 -52.54
N ARG A 181 2.95 -18.59 -52.22
CA ARG A 181 1.86 -18.74 -53.19
C ARG A 181 0.71 -17.82 -52.81
N ALA A 182 0.26 -17.10 -53.83
CA ALA A 182 -0.93 -16.26 -53.89
C ALA A 182 -2.20 -17.11 -53.98
#